data_AF-A0AAP2RF21-F1
#
_entry.id   AF-A0AAP2RF21-F1
#
_cell.length_a   1.000
_cell.length_b   1.000
_cell.length_c   1.000
_cell.angle_alpha   90.00
_cell.angle_beta   90.00
_cell.angle_gamma   90.00
#
_symmetry.space_group_name_H-M   'P 1'
#
loop_
_entity.id
_entity.type
_entity.pdbx_description
1 polymer ?
#
loop_
_entity_poly.entity_id
_entity_poly.type
_entity_poly.pdbx_seq_one_letter_code
_entity_poly.pdbx_strand_id
1 'polypeptide(L)'
;MVEKSAMIGREPHAPAELEEIEDLKIRIVNQLRDAEVQFPIRNKDELKGIYPKGTPHTCMFKGKEISIHEFIDMLDDSDFPVKNAGDAATLLTSKCMVVK
;
A
#
# COMPACT_ATOMS: atom_id res chain seq x y z
N MET A 1 -18.37 -6.36 35.77
CA MET A 1 -17.35 -7.37 35.36
C MET A 1 -17.43 -7.41 33.84
N VAL A 2 -16.45 -7.05 33.01
CA VAL A 2 -14.99 -6.81 33.11
C VAL A 2 -14.70 -5.73 32.05
N GLU A 3 -14.30 -4.52 32.45
CA GLU A 3 -12.94 -3.96 32.27
C GLU A 3 -12.24 -4.21 30.91
N LYS A 4 -11.87 -3.09 30.26
CA LYS A 4 -10.50 -2.79 29.81
C LYS A 4 -9.95 -3.53 28.58
N SER A 5 -9.89 -2.83 27.45
CA SER A 5 -8.63 -2.25 26.95
C SER A 5 -8.76 -1.76 25.52
N ALA A 6 -8.19 -0.58 25.29
CA ALA A 6 -7.70 -0.03 24.04
C ALA A 6 -7.65 -0.98 22.82
N MET A 7 -8.44 -0.68 21.80
CA MET A 7 -8.04 -0.99 20.43
C MET A 7 -7.77 0.33 19.72
N ILE A 8 -6.49 0.58 19.51
CA ILE A 8 -5.95 1.69 18.75
C ILE A 8 -6.37 1.49 17.29
N GLY A 9 -7.23 2.38 16.78
CA GLY A 9 -7.28 2.81 15.39
C GLY A 9 -7.28 1.76 14.27
N ARG A 10 -8.28 0.87 14.21
CA ARG A 10 -8.63 0.23 12.94
C ARG A 10 -10.10 0.49 12.67
N GLU A 11 -10.37 1.40 11.73
CA GLU A 11 -11.71 1.61 11.19
C GLU A 11 -12.28 0.24 10.79
N PRO A 12 -13.54 -0.08 11.14
CA PRO A 12 -14.16 -1.35 10.77
C PRO A 12 -14.44 -1.33 9.27
N HIS A 13 -13.43 -1.70 8.48
CA HIS A 13 -13.61 -2.00 7.07
C HIS A 13 -14.62 -3.14 6.97
N ALA A 14 -15.73 -2.92 6.27
CA ALA A 14 -16.72 -3.95 5.99
C ALA A 14 -16.04 -5.15 5.30
N PRO A 15 -16.55 -6.39 5.44
CA PRO A 15 -15.90 -7.58 4.88
C PRO A 15 -15.63 -7.49 3.36
N ALA A 16 -16.42 -6.72 2.61
CA ALA A 16 -16.18 -6.46 1.19
C ALA A 16 -14.96 -5.55 0.93
N GLU A 17 -14.71 -4.58 1.79
CA GLU A 17 -13.54 -3.68 1.66
C GLU A 17 -12.22 -4.42 1.93
N LEU A 18 -12.26 -5.46 2.79
CA LEU A 18 -11.10 -6.31 3.05
C LEU A 18 -10.72 -7.11 1.80
N GLU A 19 -11.70 -7.66 1.09
CA GLU A 19 -11.48 -8.45 -0.14
C GLU A 19 -10.87 -7.58 -1.26
N GLU A 20 -11.35 -6.34 -1.43
CA GLU A 20 -10.81 -5.40 -2.43
C GLU A 20 -9.37 -4.96 -2.10
N ILE A 21 -9.05 -4.74 -0.82
CA ILE A 21 -7.67 -4.45 -0.39
C ILE A 21 -6.77 -5.66 -0.62
N GLU A 22 -7.26 -6.87 -0.34
CA GLU A 22 -6.49 -8.10 -0.55
C GLU A 22 -6.24 -8.37 -2.04
N ASP A 23 -7.22 -8.15 -2.93
CA ASP A 23 -7.01 -8.25 -4.38
C ASP A 23 -5.98 -7.23 -4.86
N LEU A 24 -6.07 -5.98 -4.39
CA LEU A 24 -5.10 -4.94 -4.71
C LEU A 24 -3.69 -5.32 -4.25
N LYS A 25 -3.55 -5.88 -3.05
CA LYS A 25 -2.26 -6.40 -2.56
C LYS A 25 -1.71 -7.49 -3.47
N ILE A 26 -2.54 -8.45 -3.87
CA ILE A 26 -2.13 -9.54 -4.76
C ILE A 26 -1.68 -8.98 -6.12
N ARG A 27 -2.42 -8.02 -6.70
CA ARG A 27 -2.01 -7.35 -7.93
C ARG A 27 -0.67 -6.65 -7.79
N ILE A 28 -0.47 -5.90 -6.73
CA ILE A 28 0.79 -5.20 -6.46
C ILE A 28 1.95 -6.21 -6.32
N VAL A 29 1.77 -7.29 -5.56
CA VAL A 29 2.80 -8.35 -5.43
C VAL A 29 3.13 -8.96 -6.79
N ASN A 30 2.11 -9.28 -7.60
CA ASN A 30 2.32 -9.87 -8.92
C ASN A 30 3.05 -8.90 -9.86
N GLN A 31 2.71 -7.61 -9.84
CA GLN A 31 3.43 -6.60 -10.62
C GLN A 31 4.90 -6.47 -10.21
N LEU A 32 5.18 -6.46 -8.89
CA LEU A 32 6.56 -6.41 -8.40
C LEU A 32 7.37 -7.66 -8.79
N ARG A 33 6.71 -8.82 -8.84
CA ARG A 33 7.35 -10.06 -9.32
C ARG A 33 7.58 -10.05 -10.82
N ASP A 34 6.62 -9.58 -11.61
CA ASP A 34 6.70 -9.49 -13.07
C ASP A 34 7.75 -8.46 -13.52
N ALA A 35 7.87 -7.35 -12.78
CA ALA A 35 8.90 -6.34 -12.96
C ALA A 35 10.29 -6.76 -12.41
N GLU A 36 10.44 -8.01 -11.95
CA GLU A 36 11.70 -8.57 -11.42
C GLU A 36 12.37 -7.67 -10.37
N VAL A 37 11.55 -7.06 -9.50
CA VAL A 37 12.04 -6.10 -8.51
C VAL A 37 13.03 -6.76 -7.57
N GLN A 38 14.23 -6.17 -7.47
CA GLN A 38 15.22 -6.60 -6.51
C GLN A 38 14.92 -6.01 -5.13
N PHE A 39 14.77 -6.90 -4.15
CA PHE A 39 14.60 -6.53 -2.75
C PHE A 39 15.94 -6.65 -1.98
N PRO A 40 16.15 -5.85 -0.92
CA PRO A 40 15.21 -4.85 -0.40
C PRO A 40 15.24 -3.55 -1.21
N ILE A 41 14.07 -2.91 -1.37
CA ILE A 41 13.97 -1.56 -1.92
C ILE A 41 14.46 -0.60 -0.84
N ARG A 42 15.55 0.12 -1.12
CA ARG A 42 16.31 0.84 -0.11
C ARG A 42 15.81 2.24 0.15
N ASN A 43 15.13 2.83 -0.82
CA ASN A 43 14.72 4.23 -0.79
C ASN A 43 13.55 4.47 -1.74
N LYS A 44 12.97 5.67 -1.62
CA LYS A 44 11.85 6.13 -2.42
C LYS A 44 12.15 6.15 -3.93
N ASP A 45 13.35 6.54 -4.33
CA ASP A 45 13.72 6.64 -5.75
C ASP A 45 13.73 5.28 -6.45
N GLU A 46 14.21 4.23 -5.79
CA GLU A 46 14.11 2.85 -6.28
C GLU A 46 12.64 2.45 -6.47
N LEU A 47 11.77 2.79 -5.50
CA LEU A 47 10.33 2.49 -5.60
C LEU A 47 9.65 3.26 -6.75
N LYS A 48 10.03 4.52 -6.99
CA LYS A 48 9.55 5.32 -8.13
C LYS A 48 10.03 4.77 -9.47
N GLY A 49 11.23 4.21 -9.52
CA GLY A 49 11.76 3.56 -10.73
C GLY A 49 10.95 2.33 -11.15
N ILE A 50 10.39 1.62 -10.17
CA ILE A 50 9.54 0.44 -10.38
C ILE A 50 8.14 0.84 -10.86
N TYR A 51 7.60 1.94 -10.34
CA TYR A 51 6.28 2.46 -10.69
C TYR A 51 6.40 3.76 -11.52
N PRO A 52 6.65 3.66 -12.84
CA PRO A 52 6.77 4.82 -13.69
C PRO A 52 5.49 5.66 -13.70
N LYS A 53 5.64 6.97 -13.94
CA LYS A 53 4.49 7.88 -14.05
C LYS A 53 3.50 7.36 -15.10
N GLY A 54 2.24 7.21 -14.69
CA GLY A 54 1.18 6.65 -15.54
C GLY A 54 0.83 5.19 -15.26
N THR A 55 1.45 4.53 -14.26
CA THR A 55 0.94 3.24 -13.78
C THR A 55 -0.53 3.41 -13.35
N PRO A 56 -1.47 2.61 -13.88
CA PRO A 56 -2.91 2.74 -13.60
C PRO A 56 -3.31 2.25 -12.20
N HIS A 57 -2.36 2.19 -11.26
CA HIS A 57 -2.67 1.94 -9.85
C HIS A 57 -3.08 3.26 -9.20
N THR A 58 -4.38 3.48 -9.10
CA THR A 58 -4.96 4.52 -8.25
C THR A 58 -5.60 3.88 -7.04
N CYS A 59 -5.58 4.57 -5.92
CA CYS A 59 -6.41 4.21 -4.77
C CYS A 59 -6.92 5.48 -4.09
N MET A 60 -7.98 5.35 -3.30
CA MET A 60 -8.55 6.50 -2.63
C MET A 60 -7.88 6.72 -1.28
N PHE A 61 -7.29 7.89 -1.08
CA PHE A 61 -6.72 8.32 0.19
C PHE A 61 -7.46 9.54 0.70
N LYS A 62 -8.08 9.44 1.89
CA LYS A 62 -8.86 10.54 2.50
C LYS A 62 -9.94 11.11 1.55
N GLY A 63 -10.60 10.24 0.79
CA GLY A 63 -11.65 10.63 -0.16
C GLY A 63 -11.16 11.24 -1.47
N LYS A 64 -9.86 11.16 -1.78
CA LYS A 64 -9.28 11.60 -3.06
C LYS A 64 -8.62 10.43 -3.77
N GLU A 65 -8.84 10.33 -5.07
CA GLU A 65 -8.10 9.40 -5.91
C GLU A 65 -6.65 9.90 -5.99
N ILE A 66 -5.71 9.08 -5.53
CA ILE A 66 -4.28 9.34 -5.62
C ILE A 66 -3.63 8.25 -6.47
N SER A 67 -2.66 8.65 -7.27
CA SER A 67 -1.84 7.70 -8.02
C SER A 67 -0.80 7.03 -7.11
N ILE A 68 -0.38 5.81 -7.47
CA ILE A 68 0.69 5.11 -6.75
C ILE A 68 1.97 5.95 -6.69
N HIS A 69 2.26 6.74 -7.74
CA HIS A 69 3.42 7.62 -7.77
C HIS A 69 3.30 8.77 -6.77
N GLU A 70 2.12 9.40 -6.66
CA GLU A 70 1.87 10.42 -5.62
C GLU A 70 1.93 9.82 -4.22
N PHE A 71 1.42 8.60 -4.06
CA PHE A 71 1.52 7.88 -2.79
C PHE A 71 2.98 7.63 -2.40
N ILE A 72 3.79 7.14 -3.33
CA ILE A 72 5.23 6.95 -3.12
C ILE A 72 5.88 8.28 -2.72
N ASP A 73 5.47 9.41 -3.30
CA ASP A 73 6.00 10.73 -2.92
C ASP A 73 5.70 11.13 -1.47
N MET A 74 4.62 10.61 -0.89
CA MET A 74 4.24 10.81 0.51
C MET A 74 4.93 9.86 1.50
N LEU A 75 5.68 8.85 1.02
CA LEU A 75 6.44 7.96 1.90
C LEU A 75 7.67 8.68 2.46
N ASP A 76 7.96 8.38 3.73
CA ASP A 76 9.14 8.88 4.43
C ASP A 76 10.29 7.87 4.34
N ASP A 77 11.52 8.33 4.59
CA ASP A 77 12.70 7.44 4.63
C ASP A 77 12.58 6.34 5.70
N SER A 78 11.72 6.53 6.70
CA SER A 78 11.44 5.55 7.76
C SER A 78 10.63 4.34 7.27
N ASP A 79 9.94 4.45 6.14
CA ASP A 79 9.19 3.34 5.52
C ASP A 79 10.12 2.37 4.76
N PHE A 80 11.41 2.73 4.62
CA PHE A 80 12.44 1.93 3.98
C PHE A 80 13.43 1.35 5.01
N PRO A 81 14.06 0.19 4.73
CA PRO A 81 14.00 -0.58 3.50
C PRO A 81 12.82 -1.56 3.45
N VAL A 82 12.17 -1.65 2.28
CA VAL A 82 11.08 -2.59 2.03
C VAL A 82 11.66 -3.95 1.65
N LYS A 83 11.41 -4.98 2.47
CA LYS A 83 12.15 -6.25 2.42
C LYS A 83 11.65 -7.24 1.38
N ASN A 84 10.39 -7.16 1.00
CA ASN A 84 9.75 -8.08 0.06
C ASN A 84 8.51 -7.44 -0.57
N ALA A 85 7.95 -8.11 -1.57
CA ALA A 85 6.78 -7.63 -2.30
C ALA A 85 5.52 -7.52 -1.41
N GLY A 86 5.38 -8.36 -0.38
CA GLY A 86 4.25 -8.31 0.55
C GLY A 86 4.29 -7.08 1.46
N ASP A 87 5.48 -6.70 1.94
CA ASP A 87 5.70 -5.46 2.67
C ASP A 87 5.41 -4.25 1.78
N ALA A 88 5.88 -4.26 0.52
CA ALA A 88 5.59 -3.20 -0.45
C ALA A 88 4.09 -3.06 -0.70
N ALA A 89 3.40 -4.18 -0.96
CA ALA A 89 1.96 -4.19 -1.16
C ALA A 89 1.21 -3.70 0.08
N THR A 90 1.64 -4.11 1.28
CA THR A 90 1.03 -3.64 2.53
C THR A 90 1.28 -2.15 2.74
N LEU A 91 2.46 -1.64 2.46
CA LEU A 91 2.78 -0.22 2.55
C LEU A 91 1.91 0.61 1.59
N LEU A 92 1.86 0.20 0.32
CA LEU A 92 1.12 0.87 -0.74
C LEU A 92 -0.40 0.81 -0.55
N THR A 93 -0.90 -0.20 0.17
CA THR A 93 -2.34 -0.34 0.48
C THR A 93 -2.72 0.10 1.89
N SER A 94 -1.76 0.33 2.78
CA SER A 94 -2.02 0.67 4.20
C SER A 94 -2.82 1.95 4.37
N LYS A 95 -2.80 2.83 3.37
CA LYS A 95 -3.50 4.11 3.37
C LYS A 95 -4.66 4.13 2.38
N CYS A 96 -4.84 3.07 1.60
CA CYS A 96 -5.94 2.97 0.66
C CYS A 96 -7.24 2.71 1.41
N MET A 97 -8.19 3.62 1.23
CA MET A 97 -9.59 3.41 1.55
C MET A 97 -10.25 2.83 0.30
N VAL A 98 -11.01 1.76 0.46
CA VAL A 98 -11.88 1.26 -0.62
C VAL A 98 -13.13 2.12 -0.57
N VAL A 99 -13.32 2.96 -1.59
CA VAL A 99 -14.47 3.83 -1.65
C VAL A 99 -15.50 3.14 -2.54
N LYS A 100 -16.62 2.78 -1.93
CA LYS A 100 -17.82 2.33 -2.63
C LYS A 100 -18.40 3.45 -3.49
#